data_AF-A0A816WRF7-F1
#
_entry.id   AF-A0A816WRF7-F1
#
_cell.length_a   1.000
_cell.length_b   1.000
_cell.length_c   1.000
_cell.angle_alpha   90.00
_cell.angle_beta   90.00
_cell.angle_gamma   90.00
#
_symmetry.space_group_name_H-M   'P 1'
#
loop_
_entity.id
_entity.type
_entity.pdbx_description
1 polymer ?
#
loop_
_entity_poly.entity_id
_entity_poly.type
_entity_poly.pdbx_seq_one_letter_code
_entity_poly.pdbx_strand_id
1 'polypeptide(L)'
;MSGFFASLPNLPVHQHQQAFTVKLKSRWPWFFLREQQLLLFFQDATHLATKWRNRLLSSTTELRLGDQSISINHLYSIIDKVKFTKIDHGLTKSDINPKDCLRSGWCLVFFSRIWLTWIKLKTFNTTQFSEKNKSRYFITRPAYLSVEINAHNLLYLILLVQQKQLPPQSLHIHTFSSQACESIFRNTRALSEVYSTIVNFTVHDFLRRAQRLSLLNDIKCKHLNDRSVNNLVFPVHYKHRHDHQSLATQSQREVDLMNVEQIITESYHEAIDMLDGLGILNLLNDKMFLA
;
A
#
# COMPACT_ATOMS: atom_id res chain seq x y z
N MET A 1 -8.19 -6.32 -17.73
CA MET A 1 -7.62 -5.12 -17.09
C MET A 1 -7.26 -4.14 -18.19
N SER A 2 -8.19 -3.26 -18.55
CA SER A 2 -7.93 -2.03 -19.30
C SER A 2 -7.99 -0.91 -18.26
N GLY A 3 -6.98 -0.09 -18.02
CA GLY A 3 -5.89 0.33 -18.88
C GLY A 3 -5.86 1.84 -19.03
N PHE A 4 -6.43 2.64 -18.11
CA PHE A 4 -6.31 4.10 -18.16
C PHE A 4 -4.84 4.54 -18.28
N PHE A 5 -3.93 3.90 -17.52
CA PHE A 5 -2.49 4.12 -17.64
C PHE A 5 -1.83 3.41 -18.84
N ALA A 6 -2.50 2.44 -19.46
CA ALA A 6 -1.98 1.69 -20.61
C ALA A 6 -2.43 2.28 -21.96
N SER A 7 -3.50 3.09 -21.98
CA SER A 7 -4.07 3.70 -23.17
C SER A 7 -3.61 5.14 -23.42
N LEU A 8 -2.96 5.77 -22.44
CA LEU A 8 -2.37 7.10 -22.63
C LEU A 8 -0.99 6.95 -23.28
N PRO A 9 -0.67 7.73 -24.32
CA PRO A 9 0.67 7.75 -24.88
C PRO A 9 1.67 8.13 -23.79
N ASN A 10 2.90 7.60 -23.87
CA ASN A 10 4.00 7.95 -22.97
C ASN A 10 4.12 9.48 -22.91
N LEU A 11 3.54 10.10 -21.87
CA LEU A 11 3.56 11.54 -21.69
C LEU A 11 5.03 11.93 -21.43
N PRO A 12 5.64 12.77 -22.29
CA PRO A 12 7.00 13.21 -22.08
C PRO A 12 7.04 14.07 -20.82
N VAL A 13 7.41 13.46 -19.69
CA VAL A 13 7.45 14.08 -18.35
C VAL A 13 8.29 15.38 -18.33
N HIS A 14 9.30 15.48 -19.21
CA HIS A 14 10.14 16.66 -19.36
C HIS A 14 9.43 17.89 -19.97
N GLN A 15 8.29 17.69 -20.66
CA GLN A 15 7.53 18.76 -21.31
C GLN A 15 6.43 19.34 -20.40
N HIS A 16 6.17 18.71 -19.25
CA HIS A 16 5.15 19.13 -18.30
C HIS A 16 5.76 19.28 -16.91
N GLN A 17 6.32 20.46 -16.62
CA GLN A 17 6.98 20.74 -15.33
C GLN A 17 6.04 20.64 -14.11
N GLN A 18 4.72 20.54 -14.32
CA GLN A 18 3.68 20.52 -13.26
C GLN A 18 2.47 19.65 -13.66
N ALA A 19 2.67 18.35 -13.91
CA ALA A 19 1.62 17.47 -14.45
C ALA A 19 0.37 17.31 -13.55
N PHE A 20 0.54 17.35 -12.22
CA PHE A 20 -0.58 17.22 -11.28
C PHE A 20 -0.58 18.38 -10.29
N THR A 21 -1.73 19.06 -10.14
CA THR A 21 -1.88 20.17 -9.20
C THR A 21 -3.10 19.94 -8.33
N VAL A 22 -2.94 19.82 -7.01
CA VAL A 22 -4.05 19.71 -6.06
C VAL A 22 -4.22 21.02 -5.32
N LYS A 23 -5.43 21.60 -5.39
CA LYS A 23 -5.80 22.73 -4.53
C LYS A 23 -6.21 22.22 -3.16
N LEU A 24 -5.48 22.58 -2.10
CA LEU A 24 -5.86 22.25 -0.73
C LEU A 24 -6.89 23.26 -0.22
N LYS A 25 -7.96 22.78 0.42
CA LYS A 25 -9.01 23.65 0.99
C LYS A 25 -8.52 24.39 2.23
N SER A 26 -7.62 23.76 2.99
CA SER A 26 -7.07 24.27 4.24
C SER A 26 -5.63 23.80 4.39
N ARG A 27 -4.85 24.50 5.22
CA ARG A 27 -3.47 24.11 5.51
C ARG A 27 -3.47 22.94 6.50
N TRP A 28 -3.28 21.73 6.00
CA TRP A 28 -3.21 20.53 6.83
C TRP A 28 -1.81 20.34 7.42
N PRO A 29 -1.62 20.43 8.75
CA PRO A 29 -0.30 20.28 9.38
C PRO A 29 0.23 18.84 9.29
N TRP A 30 -0.64 17.87 9.04
CA TRP A 30 -0.31 16.46 8.96
C TRP A 30 0.03 15.99 7.53
N PHE A 31 -0.23 16.81 6.51
CA PHE A 31 0.00 16.51 5.10
C PHE A 31 1.25 17.21 4.56
N PHE A 32 2.19 16.45 4.00
CA PHE A 32 3.51 16.96 3.65
C PHE A 32 3.81 17.07 2.14
N LEU A 33 2.91 16.64 1.26
CA LEU A 33 3.12 16.80 -0.18
C LEU A 33 2.85 18.26 -0.59
N ARG A 34 3.65 18.74 -1.53
CA ARG A 34 3.42 20.04 -2.18
C ARG A 34 2.17 19.95 -3.06
N GLU A 35 1.51 21.08 -3.26
CA GLU A 35 0.33 21.20 -4.13
C GLU A 35 0.60 20.77 -5.58
N GLN A 36 1.85 20.83 -6.02
CA GLN A 36 2.26 20.41 -7.35
C GLN A 36 3.19 19.21 -7.26
N GLN A 37 2.86 18.16 -8.01
CA GLN A 37 3.64 16.93 -8.11
C GLN A 37 3.83 16.56 -9.57
N LEU A 38 5.05 16.12 -9.89
CA LEU A 38 5.37 15.56 -11.21
C LEU A 38 5.07 14.06 -11.26
N LEU A 39 5.35 13.37 -10.16
CA LEU A 39 5.25 11.92 -10.03
C LEU A 39 4.74 11.57 -8.62
N LEU A 40 4.00 10.47 -8.53
CA LEU A 40 3.59 9.87 -7.27
C LEU A 40 4.30 8.53 -7.12
N PHE A 41 4.99 8.33 -6.00
CA PHE A 41 5.77 7.13 -5.74
C PHE A 41 5.02 6.21 -4.78
N PHE A 42 4.70 4.99 -5.20
CA PHE A 42 4.13 3.99 -4.30
C PHE A 42 5.17 2.93 -3.98
N GLN A 43 5.23 2.56 -2.70
CA GLN A 43 5.97 1.42 -2.20
C GLN A 43 5.05 0.21 -2.17
N ASP A 44 5.58 -0.95 -2.51
CA ASP A 44 4.80 -2.18 -2.52
C ASP A 44 4.35 -2.55 -1.09
N ALA A 45 3.03 -2.58 -0.89
CA ALA A 45 2.41 -2.87 0.40
C ALA A 45 2.68 -4.31 0.89
N THR A 46 2.80 -5.29 0.00
CA THR A 46 3.13 -6.67 0.35
C THR A 46 4.55 -6.75 0.91
N HIS A 47 5.52 -6.15 0.22
CA HIS A 47 6.91 -6.10 0.69
C HIS A 47 7.04 -5.28 1.98
N LEU A 48 6.25 -4.22 2.12
CA LEU A 48 6.19 -3.43 3.36
C LEU A 48 5.67 -4.26 4.54
N ALA A 49 4.57 -5.00 4.35
CA ALA A 49 4.04 -5.91 5.37
C ALA A 49 5.07 -6.99 5.75
N THR A 50 5.80 -7.54 4.77
CA THR A 50 6.90 -8.49 5.04
C THR A 50 8.02 -7.86 5.86
N LYS A 51 8.41 -6.61 5.59
CA LYS A 51 9.42 -5.89 6.39
C LYS A 51 8.97 -5.68 7.84
N TRP A 52 7.71 -5.29 8.03
CA TRP A 52 7.12 -5.13 9.36
C TRP A 52 7.07 -6.47 10.11
N ARG A 53 6.57 -7.52 9.46
CA ARG A 53 6.54 -8.87 10.01
C ARG A 53 7.94 -9.36 10.41
N ASN A 54 8.91 -9.27 9.50
CA ASN A 54 10.28 -9.70 9.77
C ASN A 54 10.91 -8.91 10.92
N ARG A 55 10.55 -7.64 11.07
CA ARG A 55 10.98 -6.82 12.21
C ARG A 55 10.34 -7.30 13.51
N LEU A 56 9.03 -7.54 13.51
CA LEU A 56 8.29 -8.03 14.68
C LEU A 56 8.75 -9.42 15.14
N LEU A 57 9.19 -10.24 14.20
CA LEU A 57 9.67 -11.60 14.46
C LEU A 57 11.19 -11.69 14.72
N SER A 58 11.92 -10.59 14.63
CA SER A 58 13.37 -10.64 14.74
C SER A 58 13.81 -10.86 16.19
N SER A 59 14.61 -11.90 16.42
CA SER A 59 15.27 -12.15 17.72
C SER A 59 16.31 -11.09 18.08
N THR A 60 16.72 -10.25 17.13
CA THR A 60 17.72 -9.20 17.33
C THR A 60 17.13 -7.86 17.74
N THR A 61 15.80 -7.76 17.82
CA THR A 61 15.08 -6.51 18.06
C THR A 61 14.27 -6.58 19.33
N GLU A 62 14.39 -5.55 20.15
CA GLU A 62 13.59 -5.37 21.37
C GLU A 62 12.52 -4.32 21.08
N LEU A 63 11.52 -4.69 20.28
CA LEU A 63 10.42 -3.77 20.02
C LEU A 63 9.64 -3.54 21.31
N ARG A 64 9.49 -2.27 21.69
CA ARG A 64 8.72 -1.87 22.86
C ARG A 64 7.67 -0.86 22.46
N LEU A 65 6.47 -1.05 22.97
CA LEU A 65 5.32 -0.20 22.72
C LEU A 65 4.71 0.11 24.09
N GLY A 66 5.00 1.30 24.61
CA GLY A 66 4.66 1.65 25.98
C GLY A 66 5.48 0.81 26.98
N ASP A 67 4.81 0.27 27.98
CA ASP A 67 5.43 -0.62 28.96
C ASP A 67 5.41 -2.09 28.52
N GLN A 68 4.86 -2.37 27.34
CA GLN A 68 4.81 -3.71 26.78
C GLN A 68 5.99 -3.94 25.83
N SER A 69 6.59 -5.12 25.94
CA SER A 69 7.48 -5.64 24.91
C SER A 69 6.64 -6.28 23.81
N ILE A 70 7.09 -6.26 22.57
CA ILE A 70 6.48 -7.03 21.48
C ILE A 70 7.37 -8.26 21.27
N SER A 71 6.75 -9.44 21.31
CA SER A 71 7.45 -10.71 21.08
C SER A 71 6.60 -11.63 20.21
N ILE A 72 7.25 -12.64 19.62
CA ILE A 72 6.58 -13.69 18.85
C ILE A 72 5.52 -14.45 19.68
N ASN A 73 5.68 -14.48 21.01
CA ASN A 73 4.72 -15.12 21.92
C ASN A 73 3.36 -14.44 21.91
N HIS A 74 3.27 -13.15 21.56
CA HIS A 74 1.99 -12.49 21.37
C HIS A 74 1.27 -13.02 20.13
N LEU A 75 2.00 -13.32 19.06
CA LEU A 75 1.43 -13.94 17.86
C LEU A 75 0.98 -15.37 18.13
N TYR A 76 1.78 -16.16 18.86
CA TYR A 76 1.33 -17.49 19.32
C TYR A 76 0.09 -17.37 20.20
N SER A 77 0.02 -16.40 21.11
CA SER A 77 -1.18 -16.19 21.94
C SER A 77 -2.42 -15.80 21.13
N ILE A 78 -2.27 -15.13 19.98
CA ILE A 78 -3.38 -14.80 19.08
C ILE A 78 -3.81 -16.02 18.26
N ILE A 79 -2.86 -16.84 17.83
CA ILE A 79 -3.10 -18.07 17.05
C ILE A 79 -3.72 -19.17 17.93
N ASP A 80 -3.24 -19.31 19.17
CA ASP A 80 -3.65 -20.36 20.11
C ASP A 80 -4.95 -19.99 20.84
N LYS A 81 -5.28 -18.71 20.97
CA LYS A 81 -6.58 -18.28 21.47
C LYS A 81 -7.61 -18.42 20.35
N VAL A 82 -8.58 -19.31 20.56
CA VAL A 82 -9.77 -19.60 19.72
C VAL A 82 -10.61 -18.35 19.35
N LYS A 83 -10.29 -17.17 19.91
CA LYS A 83 -11.02 -15.91 19.69
C LYS A 83 -10.76 -15.27 18.32
N PHE A 84 -9.71 -15.67 17.60
CA PHE A 84 -9.36 -15.08 16.29
C PHE A 84 -9.11 -16.19 15.26
N THR A 85 -10.10 -16.48 14.43
CA THR A 85 -9.96 -17.40 13.30
C THR A 85 -9.14 -16.76 12.17
N LYS A 86 -8.61 -17.59 11.25
CA LYS A 86 -7.99 -17.13 9.98
C LYS A 86 -8.94 -16.28 9.10
N ILE A 87 -10.24 -16.29 9.41
CA ILE A 87 -11.27 -15.46 8.78
C ILE A 87 -11.34 -14.09 9.49
N ASP A 88 -11.02 -14.02 10.78
CA ASP A 88 -11.12 -12.81 11.61
C ASP A 88 -9.98 -11.78 11.38
N HIS A 89 -8.86 -12.18 10.78
CA HIS A 89 -7.84 -11.23 10.31
C HIS A 89 -8.17 -10.60 8.94
N GLY A 90 -9.37 -10.90 8.40
CA GLY A 90 -10.13 -10.06 7.47
C GLY A 90 -9.40 -9.56 6.23
N LEU A 91 -9.53 -10.29 5.11
CA LEU A 91 -9.56 -9.64 3.79
C LEU A 91 -10.97 -9.80 3.21
N THR A 92 -11.69 -8.70 3.10
CA THR A 92 -13.08 -8.55 2.66
C THR A 92 -13.15 -7.60 1.46
N LYS A 93 -14.26 -7.61 0.71
CA LYS A 93 -14.43 -6.74 -0.47
C LYS A 93 -14.36 -5.24 -0.13
N SER A 94 -14.57 -4.85 1.13
CA SER A 94 -14.41 -3.49 1.66
C SER A 94 -12.95 -3.03 1.69
N ASP A 95 -11.95 -3.94 1.74
CA ASP A 95 -10.53 -3.57 1.72
C ASP A 95 -10.07 -3.02 0.36
N ILE A 96 -10.95 -3.07 -0.65
CA ILE A 96 -10.75 -2.49 -1.97
C ILE A 96 -11.25 -1.02 -2.01
N ASN A 97 -12.02 -0.59 -0.99
CA ASN A 97 -12.56 0.75 -0.93
C ASN A 97 -11.44 1.77 -0.67
N PRO A 98 -11.24 2.77 -1.56
CA PRO A 98 -10.25 3.84 -1.34
C PRO A 98 -10.43 4.55 0.01
N LYS A 99 -11.66 4.64 0.53
CA LYS A 99 -11.97 5.20 1.85
C LYS A 99 -11.31 4.41 2.98
N ASP A 100 -11.47 3.09 2.98
CA ASP A 100 -10.97 2.21 4.04
C ASP A 100 -9.45 2.06 3.95
N CYS A 101 -8.91 2.04 2.72
CA CYS A 101 -7.48 2.11 2.46
C CYS A 101 -6.87 3.41 2.99
N LEU A 102 -7.54 4.56 2.76
CA LEU A 102 -7.09 5.86 3.26
C LEU A 102 -7.13 5.87 4.79
N ARG A 103 -8.23 5.44 5.40
CA ARG A 103 -8.39 5.37 6.86
C ARG A 103 -7.30 4.53 7.51
N SER A 104 -7.14 3.29 7.03
CA SER A 104 -6.15 2.35 7.56
C SER A 104 -4.72 2.86 7.37
N GLY A 105 -4.41 3.43 6.20
CA GLY A 105 -3.11 4.01 5.90
C GLY A 105 -2.75 5.18 6.84
N TRP A 106 -3.70 6.09 7.08
CA TRP A 106 -3.48 7.23 7.97
C TRP A 106 -3.49 6.87 9.45
N CYS A 107 -4.31 5.90 9.87
CA CYS A 107 -4.25 5.32 11.21
C CYS A 107 -2.84 4.78 11.50
N LEU A 108 -2.27 4.02 10.56
CA LEU A 108 -0.90 3.51 10.69
C LEU A 108 0.16 4.61 10.71
N VAL A 109 -0.02 5.70 9.94
CA VAL A 109 0.86 6.88 9.99
C VAL A 109 0.83 7.52 11.37
N PHE A 110 -0.35 7.83 11.91
CA PHE A 110 -0.48 8.47 13.22
C PHE A 110 0.05 7.58 14.33
N PHE A 111 -0.31 6.29 14.32
CA PHE A 111 0.21 5.30 15.24
C PHE A 111 1.75 5.29 15.24
N SER A 112 2.35 5.23 14.05
CA SER A 112 3.81 5.21 13.90
C SER A 112 4.47 6.50 14.38
N ARG A 113 3.87 7.67 14.10
CA ARG A 113 4.38 8.98 14.54
C ARG A 113 4.34 9.13 16.06
N ILE A 114 3.22 8.77 16.69
CA ILE A 114 3.07 8.85 18.15
C ILE A 114 4.02 7.86 18.82
N TRP A 115 4.08 6.62 18.33
CA TRP A 115 5.01 5.62 18.85
C TRP A 115 6.46 6.09 18.76
N LEU A 116 6.89 6.61 17.60
CA LEU A 116 8.24 7.15 17.42
C LEU A 116 8.53 8.34 18.36
N THR A 117 7.54 9.22 18.58
CA THR A 117 7.65 10.37 19.48
C THR A 117 7.84 9.93 20.93
N TRP A 118 7.06 8.94 21.37
CA TRP A 118 7.21 8.32 22.68
C TRP A 118 8.60 7.67 22.86
N ILE A 119 9.09 6.92 21.87
CA ILE A 119 10.44 6.34 21.91
C ILE A 119 11.47 7.45 22.09
N LYS A 120 11.39 8.53 21.29
CA LYS A 120 12.32 9.66 21.40
C LYS A 120 12.30 10.25 22.81
N LEU A 121 11.13 10.52 23.38
CA LEU A 121 11.00 11.10 24.72
C LEU A 121 11.56 10.18 25.83
N LYS A 122 11.29 8.87 25.75
CA LYS A 122 11.86 7.89 26.69
C LYS A 122 13.39 7.81 26.55
N THR A 123 13.89 7.86 25.31
CA THR A 123 15.32 7.90 24.98
C THR A 123 16.00 9.15 25.53
N PHE A 124 15.37 10.33 25.44
CA PHE A 124 15.90 11.60 25.96
C PHE A 124 16.01 11.60 27.49
N ASN A 125 15.12 10.92 28.20
CA ASN A 125 15.15 10.84 29.67
C ASN A 125 16.21 9.86 30.20
N THR A 126 16.59 8.87 29.40
CA THR A 126 17.60 7.87 29.79
C THR A 126 18.92 8.24 29.14
N THR A 127 19.82 8.87 29.90
CA THR A 127 21.17 9.32 29.52
C THR A 127 22.11 8.23 28.94
N GLN A 128 21.63 7.01 28.69
CA GLN A 128 22.40 5.88 28.17
C GLN A 128 22.04 5.44 26.73
N PHE A 129 21.16 6.14 26.01
CA PHE A 129 20.79 5.73 24.66
C PHE A 129 21.72 6.32 23.58
N SER A 130 22.75 5.54 23.19
CA SER A 130 23.52 5.77 21.97
C SER A 130 22.66 5.63 20.70
N GLU A 131 22.93 6.42 19.66
CA GLU A 131 22.21 6.36 18.37
C GLU A 131 22.17 4.96 17.73
N LYS A 132 23.16 4.09 18.02
CA LYS A 132 23.17 2.69 17.57
C LYS A 132 21.97 1.88 18.09
N ASN A 133 21.40 2.25 19.23
CA ASN A 133 20.29 1.54 19.87
C ASN A 133 18.90 1.99 19.38
N LYS A 134 18.74 3.20 18.83
CA LYS A 134 17.42 3.71 18.34
C LYS A 134 16.76 2.78 17.32
N SER A 135 17.56 2.12 16.48
CA SER A 135 17.05 1.19 15.47
C SER A 135 16.34 -0.01 16.09
N ARG A 136 16.74 -0.50 17.27
CA ARG A 136 16.23 -1.75 17.88
C ARG A 136 14.80 -1.66 18.41
N TYR A 137 14.33 -0.45 18.73
CA TYR A 137 13.07 -0.22 19.42
C TYR A 137 11.93 0.20 18.51
N PHE A 138 12.21 0.46 17.23
CA PHE A 138 11.22 0.89 16.24
C PHE A 138 11.34 0.09 14.94
N ILE A 139 10.34 0.23 14.09
CA ILE A 139 10.41 -0.21 12.70
C ILE A 139 11.57 0.49 11.98
N THR A 140 12.10 -0.17 10.95
CA THR A 140 13.20 0.41 10.17
C THR A 140 12.78 1.71 9.51
N ARG A 141 13.68 2.70 9.44
CA ARG A 141 13.41 3.99 8.81
C ARG A 141 12.85 3.87 7.39
N PRO A 142 13.36 2.97 6.52
CA PRO A 142 12.76 2.78 5.20
C PRO A 142 11.30 2.31 5.28
N ALA A 143 10.98 1.34 6.15
CA ALA A 143 9.60 0.85 6.29
C ALA A 143 8.66 1.96 6.82
N TYR A 144 9.11 2.74 7.79
CA TYR A 144 8.35 3.89 8.29
C TYR A 144 8.06 4.92 7.18
N LEU A 145 9.10 5.34 6.45
CA LEU A 145 8.93 6.31 5.37
C LEU A 145 8.08 5.76 4.22
N SER A 146 8.13 4.45 3.95
CA SER A 146 7.25 3.82 2.96
C SER A 146 5.77 3.92 3.34
N VAL A 147 5.43 3.76 4.63
CA VAL A 147 4.05 3.96 5.12
C VAL A 147 3.61 5.41 4.88
N GLU A 148 4.45 6.36 5.29
CA GLU A 148 4.18 7.81 5.11
C GLU A 148 3.95 8.15 3.64
N ILE A 149 4.87 7.75 2.76
CA ILE A 149 4.80 8.02 1.32
C ILE A 149 3.52 7.44 0.70
N ASN A 150 3.17 6.19 1.04
CA ASN A 150 1.98 5.54 0.51
C ASN A 150 0.69 6.25 0.93
N ALA A 151 0.54 6.59 2.21
CA ALA A 151 -0.65 7.26 2.72
C ALA A 151 -0.84 8.66 2.09
N HIS A 152 0.25 9.42 1.98
CA HIS A 152 0.23 10.74 1.37
C HIS A 152 -0.08 10.70 -0.12
N ASN A 153 0.55 9.79 -0.86
CA ASN A 153 0.33 9.68 -2.30
C ASN A 153 -1.06 9.14 -2.64
N LEU A 154 -1.59 8.23 -1.81
CA LEU A 154 -2.98 7.79 -1.94
C LEU A 154 -3.95 8.96 -1.73
N LEU A 155 -3.75 9.76 -0.68
CA LEU A 155 -4.56 10.94 -0.45
C LEU A 155 -4.48 11.93 -1.63
N TYR A 156 -3.27 12.21 -2.11
CA TYR A 156 -3.07 13.09 -3.25
C TYR A 156 -3.81 12.59 -4.49
N LEU A 157 -3.75 11.29 -4.76
CA LEU A 157 -4.46 10.66 -5.87
C LEU A 157 -5.99 10.77 -5.73
N ILE A 158 -6.52 10.58 -4.53
CA ILE A 158 -7.95 10.77 -4.24
C ILE A 158 -8.35 12.22 -4.50
N LEU A 159 -7.54 13.19 -4.07
CA LEU A 159 -7.81 14.61 -4.32
C LEU A 159 -7.80 14.95 -5.81
N LEU A 160 -6.89 14.36 -6.61
CA LEU A 160 -6.90 14.52 -8.07
C LEU A 160 -8.20 14.01 -8.71
N VAL A 161 -8.73 12.88 -8.23
CA VAL A 161 -10.00 12.34 -8.71
C VAL A 161 -11.19 13.20 -8.26
N GLN A 162 -11.23 13.65 -7.01
CA GLN A 162 -12.26 14.57 -6.50
C GLN A 162 -12.26 15.91 -7.27
N GLN A 163 -11.08 16.39 -7.67
CA GLN A 163 -10.91 17.60 -8.48
C GLN A 163 -11.10 17.34 -9.98
N LYS A 164 -11.54 16.13 -10.38
CA LYS A 164 -11.84 15.71 -11.75
C LYS A 164 -10.65 15.82 -12.71
N GLN A 165 -9.42 15.80 -12.20
CA GLN A 165 -8.19 15.78 -13.02
C GLN A 165 -7.83 14.37 -13.46
N LEU A 166 -8.26 13.37 -12.69
CA LEU A 166 -8.09 11.95 -13.01
C LEU A 166 -9.44 11.23 -12.93
N PRO A 167 -9.65 10.20 -13.76
CA PRO A 167 -10.87 9.41 -13.68
C PRO A 167 -10.79 8.43 -12.49
N PRO A 168 -11.93 7.93 -11.98
CA PRO A 168 -11.99 7.12 -10.76
C PRO A 168 -11.32 5.75 -10.91
N GLN A 169 -11.18 5.24 -12.14
CA GLN A 169 -10.41 4.02 -12.44
C GLN A 169 -8.93 4.16 -12.05
N SER A 170 -8.43 5.39 -11.89
CA SER A 170 -7.08 5.65 -11.38
C SER A 170 -6.92 5.19 -9.93
N LEU A 171 -8.01 5.09 -9.15
CA LEU A 171 -8.00 4.60 -7.76
C LEU A 171 -8.01 3.08 -7.65
N HIS A 172 -7.64 2.37 -8.71
CA HIS A 172 -7.39 0.93 -8.66
C HIS A 172 -6.05 0.65 -7.94
N ILE A 173 -6.04 0.80 -6.61
CA ILE A 173 -4.85 0.77 -5.74
C ILE A 173 -4.00 -0.51 -5.94
N HIS A 174 -4.62 -1.63 -6.30
CA HIS A 174 -3.92 -2.89 -6.61
C HIS A 174 -2.91 -2.77 -7.75
N THR A 175 -3.10 -1.81 -8.67
CA THR A 175 -2.18 -1.56 -9.78
C THR A 175 -0.87 -0.88 -9.35
N PHE A 176 -0.82 -0.31 -8.15
CA PHE A 176 0.37 0.36 -7.60
C PHE A 176 1.32 -0.59 -6.86
N SER A 177 1.11 -1.90 -6.98
CA SER A 177 1.99 -2.93 -6.42
C SER A 177 2.90 -3.53 -7.48
N SER A 178 3.98 -4.17 -7.05
CA SER A 178 4.90 -4.90 -7.93
C SER A 178 4.36 -6.27 -8.36
N GLN A 179 3.15 -6.65 -7.95
CA GLN A 179 2.53 -7.94 -8.27
C GLN A 179 2.43 -8.20 -9.78
N ALA A 180 2.21 -7.15 -10.58
CA ALA A 180 2.22 -7.27 -12.05
C ALA A 180 3.61 -7.69 -12.57
N CYS A 181 4.68 -7.09 -12.04
CA CYS A 181 6.06 -7.43 -12.37
C CYS A 181 6.40 -8.85 -11.90
N GLU A 182 6.05 -9.22 -10.67
CA GLU A 182 6.23 -10.58 -10.14
C GLU A 182 5.51 -11.63 -11.01
N SER A 183 4.30 -11.31 -11.48
CA SER A 183 3.54 -12.14 -12.40
C SER A 183 4.25 -12.32 -13.75
N ILE A 184 4.83 -11.25 -14.32
CA ILE A 184 5.64 -11.35 -15.54
C ILE A 184 6.82 -12.30 -15.31
N PHE A 185 7.60 -12.12 -14.24
CA PHE A 185 8.73 -13.01 -13.92
C PHE A 185 8.31 -14.47 -13.70
N ARG A 186 7.14 -14.70 -13.08
CA ARG A 186 6.60 -16.05 -12.90
C ARG A 186 6.17 -16.65 -14.24
N ASN A 187 5.50 -15.89 -15.09
CA ASN A 187 5.04 -16.35 -16.39
C ASN A 187 6.23 -16.63 -17.34
N THR A 188 7.28 -15.80 -17.32
CA THR A 188 8.49 -16.07 -18.10
C THR A 188 9.24 -17.32 -17.62
N ARG A 189 9.20 -17.62 -16.31
CA ARG A 189 9.72 -18.89 -15.76
C ARG A 189 8.87 -20.10 -16.17
N ALA A 190 7.55 -19.93 -16.23
CA ALA A 190 6.63 -20.98 -16.70
C ALA A 190 6.71 -21.22 -18.22
N LEU A 191 7.10 -20.21 -19.00
CA LEU A 191 7.38 -20.32 -20.44
C LEU A 191 8.73 -21.01 -20.68
N SER A 192 8.81 -22.29 -20.37
CA SER A 192 9.93 -23.15 -20.71
C SER A 192 9.60 -24.00 -21.96
N GLU A 193 10.63 -24.38 -22.71
CA GLU A 193 10.45 -25.24 -23.90
C GLU A 193 9.98 -26.64 -23.51
N VAL A 194 9.37 -27.35 -24.45
CA VAL A 194 8.91 -28.73 -24.22
C VAL A 194 10.11 -29.57 -23.79
N TYR A 195 9.98 -30.29 -22.68
CA TYR A 195 11.05 -31.08 -22.03
C TYR A 195 12.16 -30.28 -21.33
N SER A 196 12.03 -28.96 -21.16
CA SER A 196 12.95 -28.14 -20.38
C SER A 196 12.32 -27.67 -19.07
N THR A 197 12.98 -27.97 -17.94
CA THR A 197 12.62 -27.49 -16.60
C THR A 197 13.49 -26.31 -16.14
N ILE A 198 14.25 -25.71 -17.08
CA ILE A 198 15.22 -24.67 -16.75
C ILE A 198 14.49 -23.36 -16.41
N VAL A 199 14.36 -23.11 -15.12
CA VAL A 199 13.76 -21.89 -14.55
C VAL A 199 14.72 -20.70 -14.51
N ASN A 200 16.03 -20.94 -14.59
CA ASN A 200 17.05 -19.90 -14.60
C ASN A 200 17.49 -19.62 -16.03
N PHE A 201 17.39 -18.38 -16.49
CA PHE A 201 17.68 -18.02 -17.88
C PHE A 201 18.42 -16.69 -17.95
N THR A 202 19.13 -16.47 -19.06
CA THR A 202 19.89 -15.24 -19.27
C THR A 202 18.95 -14.05 -19.50
N VAL A 203 19.47 -12.81 -19.46
CA VAL A 203 18.69 -11.62 -19.79
C VAL A 203 18.17 -11.68 -21.23
N HIS A 204 18.98 -12.20 -22.16
CA HIS A 204 18.57 -12.38 -23.55
C HIS A 204 17.38 -13.35 -23.67
N ASP A 205 17.43 -14.47 -22.94
CA ASP A 205 16.32 -15.43 -22.89
C ASP A 205 15.08 -14.83 -22.23
N PHE A 206 15.25 -14.02 -21.18
CA PHE A 206 14.16 -13.28 -20.56
C PHE A 206 13.46 -12.37 -21.58
N LEU A 207 14.21 -11.55 -22.33
CA LEU A 207 13.65 -10.65 -23.33
C LEU A 207 12.89 -11.41 -24.42
N ARG A 208 13.43 -12.54 -24.90
CA ARG A 208 12.74 -13.41 -25.86
C ARG A 208 11.43 -13.98 -25.30
N ARG A 209 11.45 -14.46 -24.06
CA ARG A 209 10.24 -15.00 -23.38
C ARG A 209 9.22 -13.90 -23.09
N ALA A 210 9.67 -12.70 -22.71
CA ALA A 210 8.83 -11.54 -22.47
C ALA A 210 8.14 -11.06 -23.76
N GLN A 211 8.84 -11.06 -24.90
CA GLN A 211 8.25 -10.74 -26.20
C GLN A 211 7.15 -11.75 -26.57
N ARG A 212 7.40 -13.06 -26.38
CA ARG A 212 6.37 -14.10 -26.57
C ARG A 212 5.16 -13.88 -25.65
N LEU A 213 5.40 -13.53 -24.38
CA LEU A 213 4.33 -13.21 -23.42
C LEU A 213 3.53 -11.98 -23.83
N SER A 214 4.18 -10.94 -24.37
CA SER A 214 3.50 -9.74 -24.89
C SER A 214 2.56 -10.10 -26.03
N LEU A 215 3.03 -10.86 -27.02
CA LEU A 215 2.20 -11.32 -28.13
C LEU A 215 1.00 -12.14 -27.65
N LEU A 216 1.20 -13.05 -26.69
CA LEU A 216 0.11 -13.82 -26.08
C LEU A 216 -0.92 -12.92 -25.38
N ASN A 217 -0.47 -11.87 -24.70
CA ASN A 217 -1.36 -10.91 -24.06
C ASN A 217 -2.12 -10.07 -25.10
N ASP A 218 -1.46 -9.63 -26.17
CA ASP A 218 -2.11 -8.88 -27.26
C ASP A 218 -3.22 -9.71 -27.92
N ILE A 219 -2.96 -10.99 -28.17
CA ILE A 219 -3.96 -11.92 -28.73
C ILE A 219 -5.14 -12.07 -27.76
N LYS A 220 -4.88 -12.26 -26.46
CA LYS A 220 -5.93 -12.35 -25.43
C LYS A 220 -6.76 -11.07 -25.34
N CYS A 221 -6.13 -9.90 -25.39
CA CYS A 221 -6.80 -8.62 -25.33
C CYS A 221 -7.68 -8.37 -26.56
N LYS A 222 -7.19 -8.69 -27.76
CA LYS A 222 -7.97 -8.60 -29.01
C LYS A 222 -9.20 -9.51 -28.96
N HIS A 223 -9.06 -10.74 -28.47
CA HIS A 223 -10.21 -11.63 -28.29
C HIS A 223 -11.28 -11.05 -27.34
N LEU A 224 -10.89 -10.45 -26.22
CA LEU A 224 -11.86 -9.88 -25.28
C LEU A 224 -12.68 -8.71 -25.86
N ASN A 225 -12.10 -7.99 -26.83
CA ASN A 225 -12.74 -6.84 -27.47
C ASN A 225 -13.51 -7.20 -28.75
N ASP A 226 -13.01 -8.14 -29.56
CA ASP A 226 -13.67 -8.61 -30.77
C ASP A 226 -14.52 -9.85 -30.48
N ARG A 227 -15.83 -9.65 -30.29
CA ARG A 227 -16.81 -10.74 -30.22
C ARG A 227 -17.11 -11.39 -31.59
N SER A 228 -16.48 -10.94 -32.68
CA SER A 228 -16.99 -11.19 -34.05
C SER A 228 -16.08 -11.96 -35.01
N VAL A 229 -14.82 -12.29 -34.70
CA VAL A 229 -13.95 -13.00 -35.68
C VAL A 229 -13.06 -14.07 -35.04
N ASN A 230 -13.31 -15.33 -35.44
CA ASN A 230 -12.53 -16.56 -35.22
C ASN A 230 -12.39 -17.07 -33.76
N ASN A 231 -13.04 -18.21 -33.50
CA ASN A 231 -13.19 -18.89 -32.21
C ASN A 231 -11.91 -19.57 -31.68
N LEU A 232 -10.84 -18.81 -31.43
CA LEU A 232 -9.73 -19.27 -30.60
C LEU A 232 -10.06 -19.08 -29.12
N VAL A 233 -10.71 -20.09 -28.53
CA VAL A 233 -11.05 -20.08 -27.10
C VAL A 233 -9.81 -20.47 -26.29
N PHE A 234 -9.21 -19.50 -25.61
CA PHE A 234 -8.18 -19.82 -24.62
C PHE A 234 -8.85 -20.51 -23.41
N PRO A 235 -8.28 -21.61 -22.90
CA PRO A 235 -8.79 -22.22 -21.69
C PRO A 235 -8.63 -21.25 -20.51
N VAL A 236 -9.75 -20.75 -20.02
CA VAL A 236 -9.82 -19.91 -18.82
C VAL A 236 -10.16 -20.80 -17.66
N HIS A 237 -9.30 -20.81 -16.64
CA HIS A 237 -9.59 -21.53 -15.41
C HIS A 237 -10.90 -21.00 -14.80
N TYR A 238 -11.83 -21.88 -14.38
CA TYR A 238 -13.19 -21.53 -13.95
C TYR A 238 -13.27 -20.41 -12.89
N LYS A 239 -12.23 -20.26 -12.06
CA LYS A 239 -12.09 -19.17 -11.07
C LYS A 239 -12.01 -17.75 -11.66
N HIS A 240 -11.73 -17.60 -12.95
CA HIS A 240 -11.60 -16.29 -13.63
C HIS A 240 -12.81 -15.93 -14.49
N ARG A 241 -13.91 -16.69 -14.40
CA ARG A 241 -15.09 -16.58 -15.27
C ARG A 241 -16.16 -15.59 -14.81
N HIS A 242 -15.82 -14.64 -13.93
CA HIS A 242 -16.80 -13.69 -13.39
C HIS A 242 -17.06 -12.51 -14.34
N ASP A 243 -18.35 -12.18 -14.48
CA ASP A 243 -18.92 -11.18 -15.39
C ASP A 243 -18.36 -9.77 -15.21
N HIS A 244 -18.08 -9.13 -16.34
CA HIS A 244 -17.77 -7.70 -16.44
C HIS A 244 -19.05 -6.87 -16.28
N GLN A 245 -19.45 -6.57 -15.04
CA GLN A 245 -20.40 -5.49 -14.77
C GLN A 245 -19.68 -4.13 -14.70
N SER A 246 -20.31 -3.10 -15.25
CA SER A 246 -19.80 -1.73 -15.31
C SER A 246 -19.79 -1.05 -13.93
N LEU A 247 -18.76 -1.34 -13.13
CA LEU A 247 -18.51 -0.75 -11.79
C LEU A 247 -18.08 0.73 -11.81
N ALA A 248 -17.84 1.31 -13.00
CA ALA A 248 -17.21 2.62 -13.16
C ALA A 248 -18.07 3.81 -12.70
N THR A 249 -19.39 3.73 -12.82
CA THR A 249 -20.30 4.87 -12.53
C THR A 249 -20.64 4.97 -11.05
N GLN A 250 -20.60 3.85 -10.33
CA GLN A 250 -20.88 3.78 -8.89
C GLN A 250 -19.70 4.28 -8.06
N SER A 251 -18.46 4.01 -8.50
CA SER A 251 -17.25 4.44 -7.79
C SER A 251 -17.01 5.94 -7.78
N GLN A 252 -17.43 6.70 -8.81
CA GLN A 252 -17.23 8.15 -8.83
C GLN A 252 -18.04 8.87 -7.75
N ARG A 253 -19.32 8.52 -7.57
CA ARG A 253 -20.18 9.16 -6.56
C ARG A 253 -19.69 8.93 -5.14
N GLU A 254 -19.14 7.74 -4.87
CA GLU A 254 -18.57 7.40 -3.56
C GLU A 254 -17.32 8.24 -3.24
N VAL A 255 -16.48 8.51 -4.25
CA VAL A 255 -15.26 9.33 -4.09
C VAL A 255 -15.60 10.81 -3.91
N ASP A 256 -16.59 11.33 -4.65
CA ASP A 256 -17.01 12.73 -4.55
C ASP A 256 -17.63 13.06 -3.19
N LEU A 257 -18.34 12.11 -2.58
CA LEU A 257 -18.94 12.24 -1.24
C LEU A 257 -17.93 12.01 -0.10
N MET A 258 -16.68 11.69 -0.42
CA MET A 258 -15.69 11.30 0.57
C MET A 258 -15.16 12.53 1.34
N ASN A 259 -15.56 12.66 2.61
CA ASN A 259 -15.05 13.69 3.50
C ASN A 259 -13.67 13.30 4.04
N VAL A 260 -12.62 13.73 3.34
CA VAL A 260 -11.22 13.46 3.70
C VAL A 260 -10.91 13.90 5.13
N GLU A 261 -11.24 15.12 5.52
CA GLU A 261 -10.87 15.65 6.84
C GLU A 261 -11.48 14.83 7.97
N GLN A 262 -12.74 14.43 7.82
CA GLN A 262 -13.40 13.54 8.77
C GLN A 262 -12.70 12.18 8.85
N ILE A 263 -12.37 11.55 7.71
CA ILE A 263 -11.69 10.24 7.69
C ILE A 263 -10.33 10.32 8.38
N ILE A 264 -9.56 11.36 8.10
CA ILE A 264 -8.24 11.55 8.71
C ILE A 264 -8.35 11.80 10.22
N THR A 265 -9.37 12.56 10.63
CA THR A 265 -9.66 12.82 12.06
C THR A 265 -10.07 11.54 12.79
N GLU A 266 -10.97 10.74 12.20
CA GLU A 266 -11.34 9.42 12.74
C GLU A 266 -10.12 8.50 12.84
N SER A 267 -9.24 8.50 11.82
CA SER A 267 -8.01 7.70 11.82
C SER A 267 -7.04 8.11 12.93
N TYR A 268 -6.97 9.41 13.24
CA TYR A 268 -6.18 9.92 14.34
C TYR A 268 -6.74 9.47 15.70
N HIS A 269 -8.05 9.59 15.92
CA HIS A 269 -8.69 9.11 17.14
C HIS A 269 -8.51 7.60 17.34
N GLU A 270 -8.68 6.82 16.27
CA GLU A 270 -8.46 5.38 16.32
C GLU A 270 -7.02 5.03 16.71
N ALA A 271 -6.02 5.74 16.16
CA ALA A 271 -4.62 5.56 16.54
C ALA A 271 -4.36 5.95 18.01
N ILE A 272 -5.02 7.00 18.51
CA ILE A 272 -4.96 7.42 19.91
C ILE A 272 -5.54 6.33 20.81
N ASP A 273 -6.74 5.84 20.52
CA ASP A 273 -7.41 4.79 21.31
C ASP A 273 -6.56 3.51 21.39
N MET A 274 -5.92 3.11 20.27
CA MET A 274 -5.00 1.97 20.25
C MET A 274 -3.79 2.16 21.16
N LEU A 275 -3.29 3.39 21.29
CA LEU A 275 -2.09 3.72 22.06
C LEU A 275 -2.38 4.06 23.52
N ASP A 276 -3.60 4.51 23.83
CA ASP A 276 -4.08 4.78 25.18
C ASP A 276 -4.07 3.50 26.02
N GLY A 277 -4.61 2.41 25.45
CA GLY A 277 -4.59 1.08 26.07
C GLY A 277 -3.19 0.50 26.33
N LEU A 278 -2.13 1.18 25.86
CA LEU A 278 -0.73 0.78 26.00
C LEU A 278 0.07 1.70 26.93
N GLY A 279 -0.59 2.69 27.55
CA GLY A 279 0.03 3.64 28.51
C GLY A 279 0.99 4.64 27.86
N ILE A 280 0.99 4.75 26.52
CA ILE A 280 1.90 5.63 25.78
C ILE A 280 1.51 7.10 25.97
N LEU A 281 0.22 7.39 26.05
CA LEU A 281 -0.32 8.75 26.13
C LEU A 281 -0.09 9.39 27.49
N ASN A 282 -0.08 8.62 28.59
CA ASN A 282 0.19 9.13 29.93
C ASN A 282 1.55 9.86 29.99
N LEU A 283 2.59 9.25 29.42
CA LEU A 283 3.94 9.81 29.39
C LEU A 283 4.07 11.03 28.45
N LEU A 284 3.21 11.11 27.43
CA LEU A 284 3.15 12.25 26.51
C LEU A 284 2.42 13.45 27.14
N ASN A 285 1.30 13.20 27.81
CA ASN A 285 0.49 14.20 28.48
C ASN A 285 1.26 14.84 29.65
N ASP A 286 1.93 14.04 30.48
CA ASP A 286 2.75 14.52 31.61
C ASP A 286 3.85 15.52 31.18
N LYS A 287 4.29 15.47 29.91
CA LYS A 287 5.33 16.35 29.38
C LYS A 287 4.82 17.49 28.51
N MET A 288 3.62 17.38 27.91
CA MET A 288 2.98 18.52 27.24
C MET A 288 2.56 19.61 28.22
N PHE A 289 2.34 19.29 29.50
CA PHE A 289 2.09 20.27 30.56
C PHE A 289 3.35 20.96 31.10
N LEU A 290 4.55 20.58 30.63
CA LEU A 290 5.85 21.14 31.04
C LEU A 290 6.54 21.96 29.93
N ALA A 291 5.86 22.23 28.82
CA ALA A 291 6.33 23.07 27.70
C ALA A 291 5.34 24.22 27.46
#